data_AF-A0A557ZQB5-F1
#
_entry.id   AF-A0A557ZQB5-F1
#
_cell.length_a   1.000
_cell.length_b   1.000
_cell.length_c   1.000
_cell.angle_alpha   90.00
_cell.angle_beta   90.00
_cell.angle_gamma   90.00
#
_symmetry.space_group_name_H-M   'P 1'
#
loop_
_entity.id
_entity.type
_entity.pdbx_description
1 polymer ?
#
loop_
_entity_poly.entity_id
_entity_poly.type
_entity_poly.pdbx_seq_one_letter_code
_entity_poly.pdbx_strand_id
1 'polypeptide(L)'
;MSDGAMKVDYGTIHEAADHCKTAGSEMENRFEQLVHDLQPLTHNWTGDAQNQWQDRQKEWNDSLNEMKALLARIAIALPEIADGYQKTDKDIMNMFGG
;
A
#
# COMPACT_ATOMS: atom_id res chain seq x y z
N MET A 1 -14.42 19.07 25.35
CA MET A 1 -14.26 19.53 23.96
C MET A 1 -13.25 18.61 23.28
N SER A 2 -13.67 17.46 22.75
CA SER A 2 -12.75 16.49 22.12
C SER A 2 -13.38 15.68 20.97
N ASP A 3 -14.70 15.77 20.77
CA ASP A 3 -15.45 14.89 19.86
C ASP A 3 -15.21 15.18 18.36
N GLY A 4 -14.70 16.37 18.04
CA GLY A 4 -14.38 16.79 16.67
C GLY A 4 -13.01 16.31 16.17
N ALA A 5 -12.01 16.21 17.05
CA ALA A 5 -10.67 15.77 16.67
C ALA A 5 -10.64 14.27 16.33
N MET A 6 -11.27 13.46 17.17
CA MET A 6 -11.31 12.00 17.02
C MET A 6 -12.03 11.53 15.74
N LYS A 7 -13.09 12.24 15.31
CA LYS A 7 -13.77 11.97 14.03
C LYS A 7 -12.94 12.35 12.81
N VAL A 8 -12.20 13.45 12.90
CA VAL A 8 -11.30 13.90 11.82
C VAL A 8 -10.16 12.89 11.64
N ASP A 9 -9.56 12.42 12.74
CA ASP A 9 -8.51 11.39 12.67
C ASP A 9 -8.98 10.09 12.01
N TYR A 10 -10.17 9.57 12.36
CA TYR A 10 -10.68 8.32 11.77
C TYR A 10 -10.97 8.43 10.27
N GLY A 11 -11.64 9.51 9.85
CA GLY A 11 -11.92 9.76 8.44
C GLY A 11 -10.63 9.84 7.61
N THR A 12 -9.64 10.57 8.12
CA THR A 12 -8.32 10.71 7.47
C THR A 12 -7.52 9.41 7.45
N ILE A 13 -7.62 8.57 8.49
CA ILE A 13 -6.96 7.25 8.53
C ILE A 13 -7.55 6.30 7.48
N HIS A 14 -8.89 6.29 7.34
CA HIS A 14 -9.55 5.45 6.35
C HIS A 14 -9.24 5.91 4.92
N GLU A 15 -9.22 7.23 4.70
CA GLU A 15 -8.81 7.84 3.45
C GLU A 15 -7.35 7.52 3.11
N ALA A 16 -6.45 7.55 4.10
CA ALA A 16 -5.05 7.16 3.94
C ALA A 16 -4.90 5.67 3.56
N ALA A 17 -5.69 4.78 4.16
CA ALA A 17 -5.70 3.36 3.83
C ALA A 17 -6.18 3.12 2.38
N ASP A 18 -7.20 3.83 1.92
CA ASP A 18 -7.69 3.72 0.55
C ASP A 18 -6.72 4.37 -0.46
N HIS A 19 -6.03 5.44 -0.05
CA HIS A 19 -4.93 6.01 -0.83
C HIS A 19 -3.75 5.03 -0.98
N CYS A 20 -3.39 4.28 0.07
CA CYS A 20 -2.37 3.22 -0.02
C CYS A 20 -2.75 2.13 -1.02
N LYS A 21 -4.02 1.69 -1.04
CA LYS A 21 -4.52 0.72 -2.03
C LYS A 21 -4.46 1.28 -3.45
N THR A 22 -4.90 2.52 -3.62
CA THR A 22 -4.93 3.19 -4.93
C THR A 22 -3.52 3.38 -5.46
N ALA A 23 -2.58 3.84 -4.63
CA ALA A 23 -1.18 3.97 -4.97
C ALA A 23 -0.55 2.62 -5.37
N GLY A 24 -0.91 1.53 -4.71
CA GLY A 24 -0.46 0.18 -5.09
C GLY A 24 -0.92 -0.22 -6.50
N SER A 25 -2.19 0.01 -6.83
CA SER A 25 -2.75 -0.25 -8.16
C SER A 25 -2.14 0.65 -9.24
N GLU A 26 -1.90 1.93 -8.93
CA GLU A 26 -1.25 2.85 -9.86
C GLU A 26 0.21 2.45 -10.15
N MET A 27 0.96 2.01 -9.13
CA MET A 27 2.31 1.51 -9.31
C MET A 27 2.35 0.27 -10.20
N GLU A 28 1.41 -0.66 -10.01
CA GLU A 28 1.27 -1.85 -10.85
C GLU A 28 1.01 -1.47 -12.30
N ASN A 29 0.01 -0.61 -12.57
CA ASN A 29 -0.31 -0.16 -13.92
C ASN A 29 0.90 0.51 -14.61
N ARG A 30 1.62 1.38 -13.90
CA ARG A 30 2.81 2.06 -14.45
C ARG A 30 3.93 1.08 -14.76
N PHE A 31 4.09 0.05 -13.94
CA PHE A 31 5.08 -0.98 -14.19
C PHE A 31 4.71 -1.89 -15.36
N GLU A 32 3.46 -2.32 -15.44
CA GLU A 32 2.98 -3.10 -16.58
C GLU A 32 3.16 -2.33 -17.90
N GLN A 33 2.87 -1.02 -17.88
CA GLN A 33 3.14 -0.11 -19.00
C GLN A 33 4.63 -0.12 -19.37
N LEU A 34 5.53 0.01 -18.39
CA LEU A 34 6.98 -0.04 -18.63
C LEU A 34 7.43 -1.37 -19.24
N VAL A 35 6.93 -2.51 -18.73
CA VAL A 35 7.25 -3.83 -19.27
C VAL A 35 6.74 -3.97 -20.70
N HIS A 36 5.53 -3.48 -20.98
CA HIS A 36 4.95 -3.47 -22.31
C HIS A 36 5.80 -2.64 -23.28
N ASP A 37 6.21 -1.44 -22.87
CA ASP A 37 7.03 -0.54 -23.69
C ASP A 37 8.44 -1.12 -23.96
N LEU A 38 8.95 -1.94 -23.05
CA LEU A 38 10.22 -2.65 -23.20
C LEU A 38 10.11 -3.91 -24.06
N GLN A 39 8.91 -4.49 -24.23
CA GLN A 39 8.70 -5.71 -25.00
C GLN A 39 9.22 -5.67 -26.46
N PRO A 40 9.01 -4.61 -27.25
CA PRO A 40 9.58 -4.53 -28.60
C PRO A 40 11.10 -4.36 -28.61
N LEU A 41 11.69 -3.80 -27.55
CA LEU A 41 13.14 -3.65 -27.42
C LEU A 41 13.80 -5.00 -27.08
N THR A 42 13.12 -5.81 -26.27
CA THR A 42 13.62 -7.14 -25.88
C THR A 42 13.52 -8.16 -27.00
N HIS A 43 12.67 -7.92 -28.01
CA HIS A 43 12.59 -8.76 -29.21
C HIS A 43 13.93 -8.84 -29.98
N ASN A 44 14.72 -7.77 -29.94
CA ASN A 44 16.02 -7.71 -30.62
C ASN A 44 17.17 -8.23 -29.74
N TRP A 45 16.91 -8.61 -28.49
CA TRP A 45 17.91 -9.16 -27.59
C TRP A 45 18.11 -10.65 -27.88
N THR A 46 19.35 -11.04 -28.13
CA THR A 46 19.71 -12.43 -28.45
C THR A 46 20.65 -12.99 -27.37
N GLY A 47 20.50 -14.29 -27.08
CA GLY A 47 21.38 -15.01 -26.15
C GLY A 47 21.29 -14.48 -24.70
N ASP A 48 22.41 -14.06 -24.15
CA ASP A 48 22.54 -13.67 -22.74
C ASP A 48 21.70 -12.46 -22.33
N ALA A 49 21.42 -11.53 -23.27
CA ALA A 49 20.59 -10.37 -22.99
C ALA A 49 19.12 -10.75 -22.73
N GLN A 50 18.63 -11.81 -23.39
CA GLN A 50 17.27 -12.31 -23.17
C GLN A 50 17.15 -13.03 -21.82
N ASN A 51 18.18 -13.76 -21.40
CA ASN A 51 18.21 -14.40 -20.08
C ASN A 51 18.26 -13.37 -18.95
N GLN A 52 19.14 -12.37 -19.05
CA GLN A 52 19.22 -11.29 -18.06
C GLN A 52 17.93 -10.47 -17.97
N TRP A 53 17.22 -10.30 -19.09
CA TRP A 53 15.90 -9.68 -19.09
C TRP A 53 14.88 -10.48 -18.29
N GLN A 54 14.80 -11.80 -18.51
CA GLN A 54 13.87 -12.66 -17.79
C GLN A 54 14.15 -12.63 -16.28
N ASP A 55 15.42 -12.67 -15.89
CA ASP A 55 15.84 -12.56 -14.49
C ASP A 55 15.43 -11.20 -13.89
N ARG A 56 15.69 -10.11 -14.61
CA ARG A 56 15.26 -8.75 -14.18
C ARG A 56 13.75 -8.61 -14.09
N GLN A 57 13.02 -9.14 -15.07
CA GLN A 57 11.57 -9.11 -15.09
C GLN A 57 11.00 -9.85 -13.88
N LYS A 58 11.59 -10.99 -13.52
CA LYS A 58 11.23 -11.74 -12.31
C LYS A 58 11.52 -10.93 -11.05
N GLU A 59 12.72 -10.39 -10.90
CA GLU A 59 13.12 -9.59 -9.73
C GLU A 59 12.20 -8.38 -9.51
N TRP A 60 11.84 -7.70 -10.59
CA TRP A 60 10.93 -6.57 -10.54
C TRP A 60 9.51 -6.97 -10.16
N ASN A 61 9.00 -8.07 -10.72
CA ASN A 61 7.68 -8.60 -10.37
C ASN A 61 7.63 -9.03 -8.89
N ASP A 62 8.69 -9.65 -8.39
CA ASP A 62 8.81 -10.03 -6.98
C ASP A 62 8.82 -8.76 -6.08
N SER A 63 9.59 -7.74 -6.45
CA SER A 63 9.64 -6.45 -5.73
C SER A 63 8.29 -5.72 -5.70
N LEU A 64 7.54 -5.76 -6.79
CA LEU A 64 6.20 -5.16 -6.88
C LEU A 64 5.18 -5.86 -5.99
N ASN A 65 5.21 -7.20 -5.98
CA ASN A 65 4.38 -7.97 -5.08
C ASN A 65 4.69 -7.66 -3.61
N GLU A 66 5.97 -7.48 -3.28
CA GLU A 66 6.39 -7.12 -1.92
C GLU A 66 5.93 -5.70 -1.54
N MET A 67 6.05 -4.72 -2.44
CA MET A 67 5.50 -3.38 -2.24
C MET A 67 3.97 -3.38 -2.06
N LYS A 68 3.24 -4.14 -2.89
CA LYS A 68 1.78 -4.30 -2.75
C LYS A 68 1.41 -4.93 -1.42
N ALA A 69 2.15 -5.95 -0.99
CA ALA A 69 1.94 -6.59 0.30
C ALA A 69 2.21 -5.63 1.46
N LEU A 70 3.25 -4.79 1.37
CA LEU A 70 3.54 -3.77 2.37
C LEU A 70 2.44 -2.71 2.44
N LEU A 71 1.99 -2.18 1.30
CA LEU A 71 0.90 -1.20 1.24
C LEU A 71 -0.41 -1.78 1.80
N ALA A 72 -0.71 -3.04 1.50
CA ALA A 72 -1.87 -3.74 2.06
C ALA A 72 -1.76 -3.89 3.59
N ARG A 73 -0.58 -4.23 4.11
CA ARG A 73 -0.34 -4.28 5.57
C ARG A 73 -0.52 -2.91 6.23
N ILE A 74 -0.01 -1.85 5.61
CA ILE A 74 -0.20 -0.47 6.11
C ILE A 74 -1.68 -0.10 6.12
N ALA A 75 -2.42 -0.43 5.05
CA ALA A 75 -3.85 -0.16 4.95
C ALA A 75 -4.69 -0.93 5.99
N ILE A 76 -4.21 -2.06 6.52
CA ILE A 76 -4.85 -2.82 7.59
C ILE A 76 -4.46 -2.29 8.97
N ALA A 77 -3.16 -2.02 9.19
CA ALA A 77 -2.66 -1.56 10.48
C ALA A 77 -3.19 -0.18 10.87
N LEU A 78 -3.42 0.70 9.89
CA LEU A 78 -3.92 2.06 10.10
C LEU A 78 -5.30 2.07 10.81
N PRO A 79 -6.34 1.37 10.32
CA PRO A 79 -7.61 1.20 11.02
C PRO A 79 -7.50 0.52 12.40
N GLU A 80 -6.69 -0.54 12.53
CA GLU A 80 -6.54 -1.27 13.81
C GLU A 80 -5.99 -0.37 14.92
N ILE A 81 -5.04 0.52 14.58
CA ILE A 81 -4.51 1.51 15.51
C ILE A 81 -5.62 2.49 15.92
N ALA A 82 -6.40 3.00 14.97
CA ALA A 82 -7.50 3.92 15.26
C ALA A 82 -8.56 3.30 16.19
N ASP A 83 -8.94 2.05 15.95
CA ASP A 83 -9.90 1.30 16.76
C ASP A 83 -9.39 1.08 18.20
N GLY A 84 -8.10 0.76 18.34
CA GLY A 84 -7.43 0.59 19.63
C GLY A 84 -7.41 1.86 20.48
N TYR A 85 -7.16 3.02 19.86
CA TYR A 85 -7.27 4.33 20.54
C TYR A 85 -8.71 4.60 20.99
N GLN A 86 -9.72 4.29 20.17
CA GLN A 86 -11.12 4.52 20.52
C GLN A 86 -11.58 3.72 21.73
N LYS A 87 -11.20 2.44 21.78
CA LYS A 87 -11.54 1.59 22.92
C LYS A 87 -10.93 2.13 24.21
N THR A 88 -9.65 2.49 24.15
CA THR A 88 -8.91 3.01 25.30
C THR A 88 -9.47 4.34 25.78
N ASP A 89 -9.79 5.27 24.87
CA ASP A 89 -10.33 6.59 25.24
C ASP A 89 -11.75 6.50 25.82
N LYS A 90 -12.61 5.63 25.27
CA LYS A 90 -13.94 5.36 25.86
C LYS A 90 -13.83 4.70 27.23
N ASP A 91 -12.92 3.75 27.40
CA ASP A 91 -12.72 3.07 28.68
C ASP A 91 -12.22 4.06 29.74
N ILE A 92 -11.29 4.96 29.39
CA ILE A 92 -10.81 6.05 30.25
C ILE A 92 -11.94 7.05 30.56
N MET A 93 -12.71 7.51 29.57
CA MET A 93 -13.84 8.42 29.81
C MET A 93 -14.90 7.80 30.72
N ASN A 94 -15.19 6.51 30.59
CA ASN A 94 -16.10 5.80 31.50
C ASN A 94 -15.51 5.65 32.91
N MET A 95 -14.18 5.57 33.04
CA MET A 95 -13.50 5.42 34.33
C MET A 95 -13.35 6.75 35.09
N PHE A 96 -13.21 7.87 34.36
CA PHE A 96 -13.01 9.21 34.93
C PHE A 96 -14.26 10.10 34.88
N GLY A 97 -15.29 9.71 34.13
CA GLY A 97 -16.57 10.42 33.98
C GLY A 97 -17.73 9.84 34.80
N GLY A 98 -17.46 8.84 35.65
CA GLY A 98 -18.39 8.27 36.63
C GLY A 98 -18.18 8.83 38.03
#